data_AF-A0A452XZ45-F1
#
_entry.id   AF-A0A452XZ45-F1
#
_cell.length_a   1.000
_cell.length_b   1.000
_cell.length_c   1.000
_cell.angle_alpha   90.00
_cell.angle_beta   90.00
_cell.angle_gamma   90.00
#
_symmetry.space_group_name_H-M   'P 1'
#
loop_
_entity.id
_entity.type
_entity.pdbx_description
1 polymer ?
#
loop_
_entity_poly.entity_id
_entity_poly.type
_entity_poly.pdbx_seq_one_letter_code
_entity_poly.pdbx_strand_id
1 'polypeptide(L)'
;ASSTRKDKGLSIDFKESQVADFEDLEEDKFLNAVVKVYCTHIRPDYGLPWQKQRQHSSTGSAFMIGDNKLLTNAHCVEHDTQIKVKRRGDDKKYVAK
;
A
#
# COMPACT_ATOMS: atom_id res chain seq x y z
N ALA A 1 -55.78 10.25 45.16
CA ALA A 1 -55.29 8.88 44.91
C ALA A 1 -54.11 8.97 43.94
N SER A 2 -53.04 8.27 44.28
CA SER A 2 -51.69 8.31 43.70
C SER A 2 -51.62 7.72 42.28
N SER A 3 -50.82 8.31 41.38
CA SER A 3 -49.72 7.62 40.68
C SER A 3 -49.18 8.44 39.49
N THR A 4 -48.16 9.28 39.70
CA THR A 4 -47.23 9.69 38.64
C THR A 4 -46.03 8.74 38.66
N ARG A 5 -45.93 7.86 37.66
CA ARG A 5 -44.73 7.03 37.46
C ARG A 5 -43.62 7.92 36.91
N LYS A 6 -42.58 8.13 37.73
CA LYS A 6 -41.27 8.61 37.30
C LYS A 6 -40.67 7.53 36.40
N ASP A 7 -40.30 7.89 35.17
CA ASP A 7 -39.23 7.16 34.48
C ASP A 7 -38.01 8.09 34.37
N LYS A 8 -36.88 7.57 34.83
CA LYS A 8 -35.62 8.30 34.96
C LYS A 8 -34.92 8.23 33.60
N GLY A 9 -34.35 9.37 33.21
CA GLY A 9 -33.86 9.59 31.87
C GLY A 9 -32.64 8.78 31.46
N LEU A 10 -32.31 8.97 30.18
CA LEU A 10 -30.94 8.91 29.69
C LEU A 10 -30.76 10.16 28.81
N SER A 11 -30.36 11.27 29.43
CA SER A 11 -29.83 12.40 28.68
C SER A 11 -28.45 11.98 28.17
N ILE A 12 -28.39 11.55 26.91
CA ILE A 12 -27.13 11.39 26.19
C ILE A 12 -26.72 12.81 25.81
N ASP A 13 -25.89 13.43 26.64
CA ASP A 13 -25.19 14.64 26.27
C ASP A 13 -24.25 14.28 25.12
N PHE A 14 -24.66 14.60 23.90
CA PHE A 14 -23.77 14.64 22.74
C PHE A 14 -22.80 15.79 22.95
N LYS A 15 -21.80 15.56 23.80
CA LYS A 15 -20.59 16.37 23.78
C LYS A 15 -19.93 16.05 22.45
N GLU A 16 -20.13 16.97 21.50
CA GLU A 16 -19.37 17.08 20.27
C GLU A 16 -17.91 16.79 20.62
N SER A 17 -17.45 15.60 20.25
CA SER A 17 -16.05 15.26 20.34
C SER A 17 -15.37 16.24 19.40
N GLN A 18 -14.66 17.20 19.98
CA GLN A 18 -13.65 17.95 19.25
C GLN A 18 -12.75 16.88 18.62
N VAL A 19 -12.96 16.60 17.34
CA VAL A 19 -12.07 15.75 16.55
C VAL A 19 -10.78 16.54 16.48
N ALA A 20 -9.87 16.17 17.37
CA ALA A 20 -8.54 16.72 17.41
C ALA A 20 -7.84 16.31 16.11
N ASP A 21 -7.59 17.29 15.24
CA ASP A 21 -6.70 17.21 14.08
C ASP A 21 -5.23 16.97 14.51
N PHE A 22 -4.94 15.88 15.24
CA PHE A 22 -3.65 15.71 15.92
C PHE A 22 -3.11 14.26 16.01
N GLU A 23 -3.55 13.34 15.15
CA GLU A 23 -2.99 11.96 15.08
C GLU A 23 -2.61 11.47 13.66
N ASP A 24 -2.34 12.36 12.70
CA ASP A 24 -1.99 11.96 11.31
C ASP A 24 -0.47 11.81 11.01
N LEU A 25 0.42 12.19 11.94
CA LEU A 25 1.87 12.28 11.63
C LEU A 25 2.65 10.97 11.82
N GLU A 26 2.13 10.00 12.57
CA GLU A 26 2.81 8.73 12.86
C GLU A 26 2.53 7.69 11.77
N GLU A 27 1.28 7.58 11.30
CA GLU A 27 0.87 6.63 10.25
C GLU A 27 1.53 6.95 8.91
N ASP A 28 1.69 8.24 8.59
CA ASP A 28 2.35 8.69 7.37
C ASP A 28 3.82 8.22 7.28
N LYS A 29 4.51 8.08 8.41
CA LYS A 29 5.89 7.55 8.43
C LYS A 29 5.94 6.11 7.93
N PHE A 30 4.98 5.28 8.34
CA PHE A 30 4.90 3.89 7.88
C PHE A 30 4.53 3.80 6.40
N LEU A 31 3.61 4.65 5.92
CA LEU A 31 3.23 4.71 4.51
C LEU A 31 4.40 5.16 3.61
N ASN A 32 5.32 5.97 4.12
CA ASN A 32 6.50 6.41 3.38
C ASN A 32 7.54 5.29 3.16
N ALA A 33 7.47 4.20 3.94
CA ALA A 33 8.31 3.01 3.73
C ALA A 33 7.81 2.10 2.59
N VAL A 34 6.57 2.30 2.13
CA VAL A 34 5.95 1.55 1.04
C VAL A 34 6.23 2.23 -0.30
N VAL A 35 6.61 1.43 -1.30
CA VAL A 35 6.90 1.89 -2.66
C VAL A 35 6.09 1.11 -3.69
N LYS A 36 5.75 1.77 -4.79
CA LYS A 36 5.11 1.12 -5.94
C LYS A 36 6.16 0.54 -6.87
N VAL A 37 6.04 -0.75 -7.17
CA VAL A 37 6.92 -1.47 -8.10
C VAL A 37 6.30 -1.45 -9.48
N TYR A 38 7.12 -1.19 -10.49
CA TYR A 38 6.81 -1.30 -11.90
C TYR A 38 7.77 -2.31 -12.49
N CYS A 39 7.25 -3.44 -12.96
CA CYS A 39 8.07 -4.48 -13.55
C CYS A 39 7.68 -4.69 -15.01
N THR A 40 8.69 -4.80 -15.87
CA THR A 40 8.53 -5.21 -17.26
C THR A 40 8.92 -6.68 -17.36
N HIS A 41 8.02 -7.50 -17.87
CA HIS A 41 8.18 -8.95 -17.91
C HIS A 41 8.28 -9.44 -19.35
N ILE A 42 9.18 -10.38 -19.58
CA ILE A 42 9.23 -11.14 -20.83
C ILE A 42 9.37 -12.62 -20.48
N ARG A 43 8.25 -13.34 -20.52
CA ARG A 43 8.23 -14.78 -20.28
C ARG A 43 8.85 -15.55 -21.45
N PRO A 44 9.52 -16.68 -21.20
CA PRO A 44 9.93 -17.59 -22.27
C PRO A 44 8.71 -18.22 -22.95
N ASP A 45 8.81 -18.54 -24.23
CA ASP A 45 7.85 -19.41 -24.88
C ASP A 45 8.25 -20.87 -24.62
N TYR A 46 7.46 -21.59 -23.84
CA TYR A 46 7.76 -22.98 -23.49
C TYR A 46 7.55 -23.97 -24.65
N GLY A 47 6.74 -23.61 -25.66
CA GLY A 47 6.55 -24.43 -26.87
C GLY A 47 7.68 -24.23 -27.89
N LEU A 48 8.26 -23.03 -27.91
CA LEU A 48 9.37 -22.66 -28.79
C LEU A 48 10.47 -22.00 -27.94
N PRO A 49 11.37 -22.77 -27.28
CA PRO A 49 12.27 -22.25 -26.24
C PRO A 49 13.31 -21.24 -26.74
N TRP A 50 13.50 -21.12 -28.06
CA TRP A 50 14.31 -20.07 -28.69
C TRP A 50 13.56 -18.74 -28.85
N GLN A 51 12.25 -18.70 -28.60
CA GLN A 51 11.41 -17.51 -28.68
C GLN A 51 11.03 -16.98 -27.30
N LYS A 52 10.70 -15.70 -27.25
CA LYS A 52 10.16 -15.02 -26.07
C LYS A 52 8.72 -14.61 -26.33
N GLN A 53 7.90 -14.62 -25.28
CA GLN A 53 6.55 -14.08 -25.35
C GLN A 53 6.55 -12.56 -25.47
N ARG A 54 5.37 -11.99 -25.74
CA ARG A 54 5.18 -10.54 -25.81
C ARG A 54 5.52 -9.89 -24.46
N GLN A 55 6.29 -8.80 -24.52
CA GLN A 55 6.57 -7.96 -23.37
C GLN A 55 5.28 -7.36 -22.81
N HIS A 56 5.14 -7.41 -21.49
CA HIS A 56 4.06 -6.75 -20.76
C HIS A 56 4.59 -6.11 -19.47
N SER A 57 3.87 -5.11 -18.97
CA SER A 57 4.21 -4.42 -17.74
C SER A 57 3.19 -4.73 -16.66
N SER A 58 3.65 -5.00 -15.45
CA SER A 58 2.81 -5.14 -14.26
C SER A 58 3.20 -4.10 -13.21
N THR A 59 2.32 -3.91 -12.24
CA THR A 59 2.61 -3.10 -11.05
C THR A 59 2.36 -3.91 -9.80
N GLY A 60 3.19 -3.71 -8.79
CA GLY A 60 3.06 -4.31 -7.47
C GLY A 60 3.43 -3.33 -6.36
N SER A 61 3.55 -3.86 -5.15
CA SER A 61 3.96 -3.10 -3.96
C SER A 61 5.20 -3.74 -3.36
N ALA A 62 6.05 -2.91 -2.77
CA ALA A 62 7.20 -3.34 -1.97
C ALA A 62 7.36 -2.42 -0.77
N PHE A 63 8.12 -2.86 0.22
CA PHE A 63 8.43 -2.03 1.39
C PHE A 63 9.89 -2.21 1.82
N MET A 64 10.41 -1.20 2.50
CA MET A 64 11.79 -1.19 3.01
C MET A 64 11.92 -2.10 4.23
N ILE A 65 12.95 -2.95 4.24
CA ILE A 65 13.25 -3.87 5.36
C ILE A 65 14.56 -3.53 6.10
N GLY A 66 15.17 -2.39 5.77
CA GLY A 66 16.53 -2.04 6.21
C GLY A 66 17.59 -2.42 5.18
N ASP A 67 18.86 -2.10 5.46
CA ASP A 67 20.02 -2.37 4.58
C ASP A 67 19.89 -1.86 3.14
N ASN A 68 19.07 -0.84 2.89
CA ASN A 68 18.71 -0.39 1.53
C ASN A 68 18.09 -1.51 0.66
N LYS A 69 17.43 -2.49 1.29
CA LYS A 69 16.73 -3.60 0.63
C LYS A 69 15.22 -3.36 0.64
N LEU A 70 14.56 -3.86 -0.40
CA LEU A 70 13.12 -3.86 -0.56
C LEU A 70 12.61 -5.31 -0.57
N LEU A 71 11.49 -5.55 0.09
CA LEU A 71 10.79 -6.83 0.06
C LEU A 71 9.51 -6.71 -0.78
N THR A 72 9.31 -7.67 -1.68
CA THR A 72 8.12 -7.79 -2.54
C THR A 72 7.82 -9.26 -2.81
N ASN A 73 6.66 -9.54 -3.40
CA ASN A 73 6.34 -10.90 -3.81
C ASN A 73 7.19 -11.31 -5.02
N ALA A 74 7.64 -12.57 -5.06
CA ALA A 74 8.45 -13.08 -6.17
C ALA A 74 7.75 -12.93 -7.53
N HIS A 75 6.44 -13.18 -7.60
CA HIS A 75 5.66 -13.03 -8.84
C HIS A 75 5.60 -11.57 -9.35
N CYS A 76 5.82 -10.57 -8.50
CA CYS A 76 5.84 -9.17 -8.92
C CYS A 76 7.07 -8.84 -9.78
N VAL A 77 8.12 -9.65 -9.70
CA VAL A 77 9.42 -9.44 -10.39
C VAL A 77 9.86 -10.68 -11.18
N GLU A 78 8.96 -11.64 -11.40
CA GLU A 78 9.28 -12.85 -12.14
C GLU A 78 9.56 -12.55 -13.62
N HIS A 79 10.59 -13.17 -14.21
CA HIS A 79 10.97 -12.94 -15.62
C HIS A 79 11.15 -11.45 -15.98
N ASP A 80 11.70 -10.68 -15.04
CA ASP A 80 11.90 -9.25 -15.23
C ASP A 80 12.96 -8.97 -16.32
N THR A 81 12.73 -7.89 -17.05
CA THR A 81 13.76 -7.26 -17.89
C THR A 81 14.16 -5.89 -17.38
N GLN A 82 13.26 -5.25 -16.64
CA GLN A 82 13.51 -3.98 -15.98
C GLN A 82 12.54 -3.80 -14.81
N ILE A 83 13.09 -3.52 -13.64
CA ILE A 83 12.35 -3.16 -12.44
C ILE A 83 12.57 -1.68 -12.12
N LYS A 84 11.47 -0.97 -11.87
CA LYS A 84 11.47 0.41 -11.38
C LYS A 84 10.62 0.54 -10.13
N VAL A 85 11.02 1.40 -9.21
CA VAL A 85 10.27 1.69 -7.97
C VAL A 85 9.98 3.18 -7.86
N LYS A 86 8.81 3.52 -7.32
CA LYS A 86 8.37 4.90 -7.05
C LYS A 86 8.02 5.03 -5.57
N ARG A 87 8.65 5.98 -4.88
CA ARG A 87 8.33 6.30 -3.49
C ARG A 87 7.03 7.10 -3.40
N ARG A 88 6.33 7.02 -2.27
CA ARG A 88 5.18 7.87 -1.98
C ARG A 88 5.62 9.35 -2.00
N GLY A 89 4.88 10.19 -2.72
CA GLY A 89 5.17 11.63 -2.84
C GLY A 89 6.31 12.02 -3.78
N ASP A 90 7.03 11.07 -4.39
CA ASP A 90 8.08 11.34 -5.37
C ASP A 90 7.64 10.88 -6.76
N ASP A 91 7.68 11.75 -7.77
CA ASP A 91 7.31 11.41 -9.15
C ASP A 91 8.38 10.60 -9.90
N LYS A 92 9.61 10.60 -9.40
CA LYS A 92 10.71 9.88 -10.03
C LYS A 92 10.60 8.38 -9.82
N LYS A 93 10.82 7.65 -10.91
CA LYS A 93 10.99 6.19 -10.89
C LYS A 93 12.48 5.85 -10.82
N TYR A 94 12.88 5.09 -9.82
CA TYR A 94 14.24 4.62 -9.61
C TYR A 94 14.40 3.20 -10.16
N VAL A 95 15.54 2.88 -10.74
CA VAL A 95 15.83 1.51 -11.20
C VAL A 95 16.23 0.67 -9.99
N ALA A 96 15.60 -0.51 -9.85
CA ALA A 96 15.91 -1.49 -8.82
C ALA A 96 16.51 -2.76 -9.45
N LYS A 97 17.24 -3.53 -8.63
CA LYS A 97 17.83 -4.82 -8.97
C LYS A 97 17.62 -5.79 -7.81
#